data_AF-A0A9P0NTQ7-F1
#
_entry.id   AF-A0A9P0NTQ7-F1
#
_cell.length_a   1.000
_cell.length_b   1.000
_cell.length_c   1.000
_cell.angle_alpha   90.00
_cell.angle_beta   90.00
_cell.angle_gamma   90.00
#
_symmetry.space_group_name_H-M   'P 1'
#
loop_
_entity.id
_entity.type
_entity.pdbx_description
1 polymer ?
#
loop_
_entity_poly.entity_id
_entity_poly.type
_entity_poly.pdbx_seq_one_letter_code
_entity_poly.pdbx_strand_id
1 'polypeptide(L)'
;MTTALQQQVFALDARYNAHRAPQSPNFRTLYIRRRSQLLREANSRSTEKWKQYLKIRSQLLQQRYGNLKLEHSSVSGSLASLGNQSNEKSGIGSTPSGSVVPTKNAEASKALVGGTTIGENYAFVGVHHIFDQHTQAVTMIKFANNDKSRLCCSSLDHTLSICDVSSNPPSVISILRGHTSAVSGFDWSVNNDSIVSCSLDGTAKVWKVEDYSCLRTLNDPNNAQILCCIFQPTNNNLILTGNNKGELRIANVSTGRFLKNVCKIGGQVLSIASDTNGHVFWVGNDKVCFCLKIIIAS
;
A
#
# COMPACT_ATOMS: atom_id res chain seq x y z
N MET A 1 35.05 12.14 -12.54
CA MET A 1 34.48 11.39 -13.69
C MET A 1 33.19 10.63 -13.36
N THR A 2 33.04 10.05 -12.17
CA THR A 2 31.81 9.31 -11.76
C THR A 2 30.56 10.18 -11.67
N THR A 3 30.68 11.44 -11.27
CA THR A 3 29.55 12.40 -11.18
C THR A 3 28.92 12.71 -12.55
N ALA A 4 29.73 12.82 -13.60
CA ALA A 4 29.23 13.05 -14.97
C ALA A 4 28.46 11.83 -15.52
N LEU A 5 28.92 10.61 -15.23
CA LEU A 5 28.21 9.38 -15.61
C LEU A 5 26.92 9.20 -14.82
N GLN A 6 26.90 9.58 -13.54
CA GLN A 6 25.67 9.62 -12.73
C GLN A 6 24.64 10.60 -13.31
N GLN A 7 25.07 11.78 -13.74
CA GLN A 7 24.19 12.75 -14.41
C GLN A 7 23.65 12.21 -15.74
N GLN A 8 24.44 11.45 -16.50
CA GLN A 8 23.98 10.80 -17.74
C GLN A 8 22.91 9.73 -17.47
N VAL A 9 23.07 8.90 -16.42
CA VAL A 9 22.03 7.94 -16.02
C VAL A 9 20.76 8.67 -15.63
N PHE A 10 20.89 9.76 -14.89
CA PHE A 10 19.77 10.60 -14.49
C PHE A 10 19.02 11.18 -15.68
N ALA A 11 19.75 11.75 -16.63
CA ALA A 11 19.18 12.30 -17.86
C ALA A 11 18.48 11.21 -18.69
N LEU A 12 19.07 10.02 -18.76
CA LEU A 12 18.47 8.87 -19.43
C LEU A 12 17.16 8.44 -18.75
N ASP A 13 17.13 8.26 -17.43
CA ASP A 13 15.92 7.86 -16.74
C ASP A 13 14.84 8.96 -16.75
N ALA A 14 15.23 10.23 -16.69
CA ALA A 14 14.31 11.37 -16.83
C ALA A 14 13.62 11.41 -18.19
N ARG A 15 14.35 11.12 -19.28
CA ARG A 15 13.79 11.06 -20.64
C ARG A 15 12.62 10.09 -20.77
N TYR A 16 12.73 8.91 -20.18
CA TYR A 16 11.69 7.88 -20.25
C TYR A 16 10.67 7.97 -19.10
N ASN A 17 10.83 8.90 -18.16
CA ASN A 17 10.00 8.96 -16.96
C ASN A 17 8.55 9.35 -17.27
N ALA A 18 8.34 10.18 -18.30
CA ALA A 18 7.00 10.57 -18.74
C ALA A 18 6.16 9.38 -19.23
N HIS A 19 6.80 8.38 -19.87
CA HIS A 19 6.14 7.18 -20.38
C HIS A 19 5.84 6.12 -19.31
N ARG A 20 6.52 6.17 -18.16
CA ARG A 20 6.33 5.19 -17.06
C ARG A 20 5.03 5.38 -16.31
N ALA A 21 4.64 6.63 -16.14
CA ALA A 21 3.51 7.02 -15.30
C ALA A 21 2.81 8.22 -15.95
N PRO A 22 2.13 8.04 -17.11
CA PRO A 22 1.52 9.12 -17.87
C PRO A 22 0.50 9.91 -17.03
N GLN A 23 -0.21 9.23 -16.12
CA GLN A 23 -1.30 9.80 -15.33
C GLN A 23 -0.90 10.24 -13.91
N SER A 24 0.33 10.00 -13.45
CA SER A 24 0.74 10.24 -12.05
C SER A 24 2.09 10.98 -11.94
N PRO A 25 2.10 12.33 -11.98
CA PRO A 25 3.34 13.12 -11.94
C PRO A 25 4.12 12.98 -10.62
N ASN A 26 3.44 12.74 -9.50
CA ASN A 26 4.10 12.52 -8.22
C ASN A 26 4.96 11.24 -8.21
N PHE A 27 4.48 10.17 -8.85
CA PHE A 27 5.21 8.91 -8.94
C PHE A 27 6.47 9.05 -9.80
N ARG A 28 6.41 9.84 -10.88
CA ARG A 28 7.58 10.20 -11.70
C ARG A 28 8.70 10.81 -10.85
N THR A 29 8.35 11.76 -10.00
CA THR A 29 9.31 12.45 -9.13
C THR A 29 9.89 11.49 -8.09
N LEU A 30 9.04 10.68 -7.44
CA LEU A 30 9.47 9.70 -6.45
C LEU A 30 10.41 8.64 -7.04
N TYR A 31 10.10 8.16 -8.25
CA TYR A 31 10.92 7.17 -8.96
C TYR A 31 12.33 7.69 -9.22
N ILE A 32 12.44 8.89 -9.81
CA ILE A 32 13.74 9.52 -10.05
C ILE A 32 14.50 9.68 -8.74
N ARG A 33 13.84 10.20 -7.70
CA ARG A 33 14.45 10.47 -6.40
C ARG A 33 15.02 9.20 -5.76
N ARG A 34 14.26 8.10 -5.76
CA ARG A 34 14.73 6.80 -5.25
C ARG A 34 15.90 6.26 -6.08
N ARG A 35 15.79 6.33 -7.41
CA ARG A 35 16.84 5.82 -8.28
C ARG A 35 18.16 6.57 -8.10
N SER A 36 18.09 7.88 -7.93
CA SER A 36 19.22 8.73 -7.57
C SER A 36 19.91 8.28 -6.29
N GLN A 37 19.10 7.92 -5.30
CA GLN A 37 19.57 7.49 -4.00
C GLN A 37 20.27 6.13 -4.09
N LEU A 38 19.66 5.15 -4.77
CA LEU A 38 20.27 3.84 -5.00
C LEU A 38 21.61 3.94 -5.74
N LEU A 39 21.72 4.85 -6.73
CA LEU A 39 22.96 5.08 -7.46
C LEU A 39 24.08 5.71 -6.62
N ARG A 40 23.71 6.45 -5.55
CA ARG A 40 24.67 6.96 -4.56
C ARG A 40 25.07 5.87 -3.57
N GLU A 41 24.11 5.07 -3.11
CA GLU A 41 24.32 3.98 -2.15
C GLU A 41 25.16 2.84 -2.73
N ALA A 42 25.04 2.54 -4.03
CA ALA A 42 25.72 1.44 -4.69
C ALA A 42 27.27 1.56 -4.78
N ASN A 43 27.87 2.68 -4.36
CA ASN A 43 29.31 2.94 -4.17
C ASN A 43 30.26 2.31 -5.22
N SER A 44 29.86 2.25 -6.49
CA SER A 44 30.67 1.65 -7.55
C SER A 44 31.54 2.72 -8.21
N ARG A 45 32.86 2.66 -8.01
CA ARG A 45 33.84 3.63 -8.55
C ARG A 45 34.38 3.28 -9.95
N SER A 46 34.07 2.11 -10.50
CA SER A 46 34.62 1.65 -11.78
C SER A 46 33.88 2.24 -12.98
N THR A 47 34.56 3.07 -13.77
CA THR A 47 34.00 3.78 -14.94
C THR A 47 33.45 2.86 -16.03
N GLU A 48 34.03 1.66 -16.19
CA GLU A 48 33.67 0.70 -17.24
C GLU A 48 32.31 0.06 -16.96
N LYS A 49 32.03 -0.30 -15.70
CA LYS A 49 30.73 -0.85 -15.28
C LYS A 49 29.61 0.17 -15.48
N TRP A 50 29.89 1.46 -15.24
CA TRP A 50 28.92 2.54 -15.49
C TRP A 50 28.60 2.70 -16.98
N LYS A 51 29.61 2.62 -17.85
CA LYS A 51 29.40 2.67 -19.31
C LYS A 51 28.60 1.46 -19.81
N GLN A 52 28.95 0.26 -19.35
CA GLN A 52 28.19 -0.96 -19.67
C GLN A 52 26.74 -0.88 -19.18
N TYR A 53 26.54 -0.41 -17.94
CA TYR A 53 25.23 -0.19 -17.37
C TYR A 53 24.39 0.78 -18.20
N LEU A 54 24.95 1.94 -18.56
CA LEU A 54 24.27 2.93 -19.41
C LEU A 54 23.84 2.33 -20.75
N LYS A 55 24.71 1.52 -21.37
CA LYS A 55 24.43 0.86 -22.65
C LYS A 55 23.30 -0.17 -22.54
N ILE A 56 23.35 -1.06 -21.55
CA ILE A 56 22.31 -2.07 -21.33
C ILE A 56 20.99 -1.39 -20.97
N ARG A 57 21.06 -0.36 -20.12
CA ARG A 57 19.87 0.36 -19.66
C ARG A 57 19.19 1.12 -20.78
N SER A 58 19.94 1.80 -21.65
CA SER A 58 19.36 2.49 -22.79
C SER A 58 18.68 1.52 -23.75
N GLN A 59 19.28 0.36 -24.01
CA GLN A 59 18.69 -0.70 -24.82
C GLN A 59 17.38 -1.23 -24.24
N LEU A 60 17.34 -1.55 -22.94
CA LEU A 60 16.13 -2.03 -22.26
C LEU A 60 15.00 -0.99 -22.26
N LEU A 61 15.34 0.29 -22.07
CA LEU A 61 14.35 1.37 -22.11
C LEU A 61 13.81 1.59 -23.52
N GLN A 62 14.66 1.53 -24.55
CA GLN A 62 14.24 1.60 -25.95
C GLN A 62 13.36 0.41 -26.35
N GLN A 63 13.67 -0.81 -25.89
CA GLN A 63 12.85 -1.98 -26.15
C GLN A 63 11.46 -1.86 -25.50
N ARG A 64 11.39 -1.32 -24.27
CA ARG A 64 10.12 -1.22 -23.54
C ARG A 64 9.25 -0.04 -24.00
N TYR A 65 9.84 1.11 -24.31
CA TYR A 65 9.11 2.36 -24.56
C TYR A 65 9.25 2.91 -25.99
N GLY A 66 10.03 2.26 -26.86
CA GLY A 66 10.30 2.74 -28.21
C GLY A 66 11.46 3.74 -28.28
N ASN A 67 11.86 4.09 -29.51
CA ASN A 67 13.01 4.97 -29.75
C ASN A 67 12.57 6.45 -29.77
N LEU A 68 12.96 7.22 -28.76
CA LEU A 68 12.66 8.65 -28.66
C LEU A 68 13.65 9.44 -29.55
N LYS A 69 13.19 10.00 -30.66
CA LYS A 69 13.97 10.96 -31.46
C LYS A 69 14.08 12.30 -30.71
N LEU A 70 15.27 12.91 -30.75
CA LEU A 70 15.62 14.16 -30.08
C LEU A 70 14.84 15.35 -30.66
N GLU A 71 14.07 16.04 -29.83
CA GLU A 71 13.88 17.49 -29.99
C GLU A 71 14.73 18.20 -28.93
N HIS A 72 15.66 19.04 -29.39
CA HIS A 72 16.50 19.87 -28.55
C HIS A 72 15.69 21.05 -28.01
N SER A 73 15.52 21.17 -26.70
CA SER A 73 15.20 22.44 -26.06
C SER A 73 15.96 22.58 -24.74
N SER A 74 17.08 23.30 -24.84
CA SER A 74 17.86 23.86 -23.74
C SER A 74 17.05 24.88 -22.97
N VAL A 75 16.93 24.72 -21.64
CA VAL A 75 16.63 25.84 -20.74
C VAL A 75 17.67 25.85 -19.62
N SER A 76 18.58 26.79 -19.76
CA SER A 76 19.51 27.32 -18.78
C SER A 76 18.80 27.79 -17.52
N GLY A 77 19.33 27.42 -16.36
CA GLY A 77 18.90 27.95 -15.07
C GLY A 77 19.19 29.44 -14.94
N SER A 78 18.36 30.13 -14.16
CA SER A 78 18.67 31.45 -13.64
C SER A 78 18.26 31.49 -12.17
N LEU A 79 19.28 31.62 -11.34
CA LEU A 79 19.24 31.84 -9.90
C LEU A 79 18.95 33.33 -9.69
N ALA A 80 17.85 33.67 -9.02
CA ALA A 80 17.53 35.06 -8.66
C ALA A 80 17.50 35.19 -7.13
N SER A 81 18.55 35.85 -6.64
CA SER A 81 18.73 36.40 -5.31
C SER A 81 18.13 37.82 -5.22
N LEU A 82 17.33 38.10 -4.19
CA LEU A 82 17.08 39.42 -3.60
C LEU A 82 16.72 39.13 -2.12
N GLY A 83 17.39 39.65 -1.08
CA GLY A 83 17.85 41.01 -0.83
C GLY A 83 16.80 41.67 0.11
N ASN A 84 16.87 41.52 1.43
CA ASN A 84 17.61 42.30 2.44
C ASN A 84 16.72 43.36 3.16
N GLN A 85 16.93 43.46 4.50
CA GLN A 85 16.64 44.56 5.43
C GLN A 85 15.18 44.76 5.89
N SER A 86 14.83 45.23 7.11
CA SER A 86 15.46 45.36 8.45
C SER A 86 14.44 46.05 9.40
N ASN A 87 14.49 45.72 10.70
CA ASN A 87 14.22 46.56 11.89
C ASN A 87 12.81 46.90 12.44
N GLU A 88 12.68 46.53 13.73
CA GLU A 88 12.21 47.27 14.92
C GLU A 88 10.73 47.36 15.40
N LYS A 89 10.56 46.84 16.64
CA LYS A 89 9.89 47.38 17.86
C LYS A 89 8.38 47.19 18.18
N SER A 90 8.18 46.37 19.23
CA SER A 90 7.40 46.54 20.49
C SER A 90 5.88 46.76 20.51
N GLY A 91 5.16 45.92 21.30
CA GLY A 91 4.07 46.37 22.18
C GLY A 91 2.80 45.48 22.34
N ILE A 92 2.66 44.86 23.53
CA ILE A 92 1.42 44.61 24.32
C ILE A 92 0.42 43.49 23.90
N GLY A 93 0.45 42.40 24.68
CA GLY A 93 -0.66 41.86 25.50
C GLY A 93 -1.96 41.31 24.89
N SER A 94 -2.14 39.98 24.92
CA SER A 94 -3.27 39.26 25.58
C SER A 94 -3.20 37.74 25.32
N THR A 95 -3.27 36.94 26.39
CA THR A 95 -3.63 35.49 26.37
C THR A 95 -5.15 35.38 26.53
N PRO A 96 -5.82 34.27 26.14
CA PRO A 96 -5.79 32.97 26.84
C PRO A 96 -5.86 31.77 25.84
N SER A 97 -5.84 30.47 26.12
CA SER A 97 -5.82 29.59 27.29
C SER A 97 -5.61 28.18 26.72
N GLY A 98 -4.75 27.37 27.32
CA GLY A 98 -4.61 25.95 26.97
C GLY A 98 -3.33 25.32 27.49
N SER A 99 -2.85 25.77 28.65
CA SER A 99 -1.71 25.16 29.33
C SER A 99 -2.18 23.88 30.00
N VAL A 100 -1.78 22.72 29.46
CA VAL A 100 -1.82 21.47 30.21
C VAL A 100 -0.47 21.37 30.92
N VAL A 101 -0.49 21.52 32.24
CA VAL A 101 0.68 21.34 33.11
C VAL A 101 1.11 19.86 33.04
N PRO A 102 2.35 19.54 32.61
CA PRO A 102 2.83 18.16 32.61
C PRO A 102 3.02 17.68 34.05
N THR A 103 2.41 16.55 34.41
CA THR A 103 2.60 15.91 35.72
C THR A 103 3.98 15.25 35.80
N LYS A 104 4.48 14.99 37.02
CA LYS A 104 5.82 14.42 37.27
C LYS A 104 6.10 13.08 36.55
N ASN A 105 5.06 12.32 36.17
CA ASN A 105 5.20 11.11 35.35
C ASN A 105 5.50 11.39 33.86
N ALA A 106 5.15 12.57 33.34
CA ALA A 106 5.50 13.01 31.99
C ALA A 106 6.99 13.39 31.88
N GLU A 107 7.60 13.87 32.97
CA GLU A 107 9.05 14.13 33.03
C GLU A 107 9.86 12.84 33.14
N ALA A 108 9.36 11.83 33.88
CA ALA A 108 9.98 10.51 33.93
C ALA A 108 9.97 9.80 32.56
N SER A 109 8.90 10.00 31.77
CA SER A 109 8.79 9.44 30.41
C SER A 109 9.77 10.08 29.42
N LYS A 110 10.17 11.35 29.64
CA LYS A 110 11.21 12.04 28.86
C LYS A 110 12.62 11.56 29.16
N ALA A 111 12.88 11.01 30.35
CA ALA A 111 14.22 10.59 30.75
C ALA A 111 14.61 9.19 30.21
N LEU A 112 13.65 8.37 29.77
CA LEU A 112 13.91 7.03 29.22
C LEU A 112 14.17 7.01 27.71
N VAL A 113 13.76 8.03 26.99
CA VAL A 113 13.98 8.17 25.55
C VAL A 113 14.80 9.43 25.35
N GLY A 114 16.12 9.24 25.23
CA GLY A 114 17.07 10.34 25.05
C GLY A 114 16.62 11.28 23.94
N GLY A 115 16.15 12.46 24.35
CA GLY A 115 16.17 13.74 23.62
C GLY A 115 15.65 13.81 22.18
N THR A 116 15.08 12.74 21.62
CA THR A 116 14.55 12.74 20.26
C THR A 116 13.09 13.14 20.33
N THR A 117 12.76 14.28 19.73
CA THR A 117 11.37 14.62 19.49
C THR A 117 10.75 13.50 18.65
N ILE A 118 9.50 13.11 18.89
CA ILE A 118 8.84 11.99 18.18
C ILE A 118 8.94 12.16 16.65
N GLY A 119 9.07 13.40 16.14
CA GLY A 119 9.33 13.69 14.73
C GLY A 119 10.71 13.28 14.20
N GLU A 120 11.75 13.22 15.03
CA GLU A 120 13.10 12.77 14.65
C GLU A 120 13.19 11.24 14.54
N ASN A 121 12.27 10.49 15.16
CA ASN A 121 12.21 9.02 15.04
C ASN A 121 11.58 8.54 13.72
N TYR A 122 10.94 9.43 12.96
CA TYR A 122 10.35 9.13 11.65
C TYR A 122 11.04 9.92 10.55
N ALA A 123 12.34 9.69 10.36
CA ALA A 123 13.03 10.15 9.16
C ALA A 123 12.71 9.21 7.99
N PHE A 124 12.03 9.72 6.95
CA PHE A 124 11.84 8.98 5.71
C PHE A 124 13.21 8.78 5.03
N VAL A 125 13.81 7.59 5.16
CA VAL A 125 15.10 7.20 4.55
C VAL A 125 14.99 7.01 3.02
N GLY A 126 14.03 7.66 2.37
CA GLY A 126 13.64 7.41 0.99
C GLY A 126 12.77 6.16 0.82
N VAL A 127 12.43 5.87 -0.43
CA VAL A 127 11.64 4.67 -0.79
C VAL A 127 12.50 3.44 -0.56
N HIS A 128 12.03 2.33 0.02
CA HIS A 128 12.87 1.12 0.17
C HIS A 128 12.89 0.28 -1.12
N HIS A 129 11.71 -0.07 -1.64
CA HIS A 129 11.49 -0.82 -2.86
C HIS A 129 10.20 -0.36 -3.55
N ILE A 130 10.07 -0.60 -4.86
CA ILE A 130 8.86 -0.28 -5.64
C ILE A 130 8.38 -1.57 -6.30
N PHE A 131 7.18 -2.00 -5.91
CA PHE A 131 6.44 -3.08 -6.56
C PHE A 131 5.57 -2.49 -7.68
N ASP A 132 5.90 -2.78 -8.95
CA ASP A 132 5.26 -2.21 -10.15
C ASP A 132 4.50 -3.25 -10.99
N GLN A 133 4.18 -4.42 -10.42
CA GLN A 133 3.45 -5.50 -11.09
C GLN A 133 2.00 -5.18 -11.41
N HIS A 134 1.35 -4.32 -10.61
CA HIS A 134 -0.06 -3.98 -10.80
C HIS A 134 -0.24 -2.90 -11.86
N THR A 135 -1.17 -3.12 -12.78
CA THR A 135 -1.44 -2.19 -13.90
C THR A 135 -2.43 -1.09 -13.53
N GLN A 136 -3.23 -1.32 -12.49
CA GLN A 136 -4.22 -0.38 -11.97
C GLN A 136 -4.01 -0.12 -10.47
N ALA A 137 -4.84 0.76 -9.90
CA ALA A 137 -4.74 1.18 -8.51
C ALA A 137 -4.81 -0.02 -7.54
N VAL A 138 -3.91 -0.02 -6.57
CA VAL A 138 -3.90 -0.97 -5.45
C VAL A 138 -4.95 -0.52 -4.45
N THR A 139 -5.96 -1.36 -4.21
CA THR A 139 -7.10 -1.07 -3.34
C THR A 139 -6.79 -1.28 -1.87
N MET A 140 -6.01 -2.32 -1.56
CA MET A 140 -5.66 -2.68 -0.19
C MET A 140 -4.28 -3.32 -0.12
N ILE A 141 -3.59 -3.10 1.00
CA ILE A 141 -2.29 -3.69 1.33
C ILE A 141 -2.33 -4.15 2.79
N LYS A 142 -1.85 -5.36 3.06
CA LYS A 142 -1.82 -5.94 4.42
C LYS A 142 -0.69 -6.94 4.57
N PHE A 143 0.04 -6.84 5.67
CA PHE A 143 0.99 -7.87 6.10
C PHE A 143 0.24 -9.12 6.56
N ALA A 144 0.89 -10.28 6.44
CA ALA A 144 0.43 -11.49 7.09
C ALA A 144 0.42 -11.30 8.62
N ASN A 145 -0.49 -11.99 9.31
CA ASN A 145 -0.67 -11.84 10.75
C ASN A 145 0.57 -12.35 11.49
N ASN A 146 1.20 -11.52 12.33
CA ASN A 146 2.45 -11.85 13.02
C ASN A 146 3.64 -12.22 12.11
N ASP A 147 3.55 -12.00 10.79
CA ASP A 147 4.63 -12.23 9.83
C ASP A 147 4.96 -10.95 9.09
N LYS A 148 6.18 -10.44 9.33
CA LYS A 148 6.69 -9.20 8.75
C LYS A 148 7.33 -9.41 7.37
N SER A 149 7.52 -10.65 6.94
CA SER A 149 8.16 -10.99 5.67
C SER A 149 7.16 -10.97 4.51
N ARG A 150 5.91 -11.34 4.75
CA ARG A 150 4.89 -11.48 3.72
C ARG A 150 3.95 -10.29 3.66
N LEU A 151 3.84 -9.70 2.48
CA LEU A 151 2.93 -8.62 2.16
C LEU A 151 1.96 -9.08 1.06
N CYS A 152 0.67 -8.81 1.22
CA CYS A 152 -0.29 -8.97 0.15
C CYS A 152 -0.80 -7.60 -0.31
N CYS A 153 -0.97 -7.46 -1.62
CA CYS A 153 -1.57 -6.30 -2.26
C CYS A 153 -2.72 -6.78 -3.14
N SER A 154 -3.82 -6.05 -3.15
CA SER A 154 -4.95 -6.27 -4.06
C SER A 154 -5.13 -5.07 -4.97
N SER A 155 -5.59 -5.29 -6.20
CA SER A 155 -5.69 -4.24 -7.19
C SER A 155 -7.01 -4.28 -7.97
N LEU A 156 -7.35 -3.11 -8.53
CA LEU A 156 -8.42 -2.98 -9.51
C LEU A 156 -8.14 -3.78 -10.79
N ASP A 157 -6.90 -4.20 -11.05
CA ASP A 157 -6.51 -5.04 -12.19
C ASP A 157 -6.94 -6.51 -12.11
N HIS A 158 -7.80 -6.84 -11.14
CA HIS A 158 -8.42 -8.15 -10.92
C HIS A 158 -7.45 -9.19 -10.31
N THR A 159 -6.27 -8.75 -9.87
CA THR A 159 -5.27 -9.64 -9.28
C THR A 159 -4.90 -9.25 -7.85
N LEU A 160 -4.34 -10.22 -7.14
CA LEU A 160 -3.62 -9.97 -5.90
C LEU A 160 -2.16 -10.38 -6.09
N SER A 161 -1.23 -9.65 -5.48
CA SER A 161 0.18 -10.03 -5.46
C SER A 161 0.64 -10.32 -4.05
N ILE A 162 1.37 -11.43 -3.87
CA ILE A 162 2.06 -11.77 -2.64
C ILE A 162 3.53 -11.43 -2.82
N CYS A 163 4.08 -10.63 -1.91
CA CYS A 163 5.45 -10.16 -1.95
C CYS A 163 6.21 -10.61 -0.70
N ASP A 164 7.49 -10.96 -0.88
CA ASP A 164 8.45 -11.13 0.20
C ASP A 164 9.25 -9.84 0.34
N VAL A 165 9.09 -9.17 1.48
CA VAL A 165 9.84 -7.94 1.81
C VAL A 165 11.10 -8.19 2.63
N SER A 166 11.30 -9.42 3.12
CA SER A 166 12.50 -9.81 3.86
C SER A 166 13.65 -10.20 2.91
N SER A 167 13.31 -10.67 1.71
CA SER A 167 14.29 -10.90 0.64
C SER A 167 15.02 -9.62 0.24
N ASN A 168 16.30 -9.75 -0.13
CA ASN A 168 17.11 -8.63 -0.63
C ASN A 168 17.67 -8.96 -2.03
N PRO A 169 17.14 -8.36 -3.12
CA PRO A 169 16.06 -7.36 -3.13
C PRO A 169 14.68 -7.97 -2.84
N PRO A 170 13.72 -7.19 -2.30
CA PRO A 170 12.33 -7.60 -2.18
C PRO A 170 11.77 -8.07 -3.52
N SER A 171 10.91 -9.08 -3.48
CA SER A 171 10.43 -9.75 -4.70
C SER A 171 8.95 -10.14 -4.61
N VAL A 172 8.31 -10.26 -5.77
CA VAL A 172 6.95 -10.79 -5.88
C VAL A 172 7.04 -12.31 -5.93
N ILE A 173 6.43 -12.98 -4.94
CA ILE A 173 6.40 -14.44 -4.82
C ILE A 173 5.39 -15.02 -5.80
N SER A 174 4.18 -14.46 -5.84
CA SER A 174 3.08 -14.97 -6.65
C SER A 174 2.07 -13.88 -7.00
N ILE A 175 1.37 -14.07 -8.11
CA ILE A 175 0.25 -13.25 -8.55
C ILE A 175 -0.99 -14.14 -8.65
N LEU A 176 -1.94 -13.91 -7.76
CA LEU A 176 -3.21 -14.62 -7.69
C LEU A 176 -4.12 -14.08 -8.79
N ARG A 177 -4.42 -14.95 -9.77
CA ARG A 177 -5.32 -14.66 -10.89
C ARG A 177 -6.55 -15.54 -10.80
N GLY A 178 -7.73 -14.95 -11.00
CA GLY A 178 -8.98 -15.71 -11.03
C GLY A 178 -10.23 -14.89 -10.83
N HIS A 179 -10.13 -13.68 -10.28
CA HIS A 179 -11.23 -12.72 -10.31
C HIS A 179 -11.43 -12.16 -11.72
N THR A 180 -12.69 -11.90 -12.08
CA THR A 180 -13.07 -11.34 -13.39
C THR A 180 -13.33 -9.84 -13.34
N SER A 181 -13.26 -9.24 -12.15
CA SER A 181 -13.40 -7.82 -11.90
C SER A 181 -12.52 -7.37 -10.74
N ALA A 182 -12.51 -6.07 -10.46
CA ALA A 182 -11.64 -5.43 -9.49
C ALA A 182 -11.70 -6.10 -8.11
N VAL A 183 -10.53 -6.36 -7.51
CA VAL A 183 -10.43 -6.89 -6.15
C VAL A 183 -10.60 -5.71 -5.19
N SER A 184 -11.70 -5.70 -4.45
CA SER A 184 -12.05 -4.59 -3.56
C SER A 184 -11.35 -4.70 -2.21
N GLY A 185 -11.03 -5.90 -1.76
CA GLY A 185 -10.31 -6.13 -0.53
C GLY A 185 -9.95 -7.60 -0.32
N PHE A 186 -9.19 -7.86 0.74
CA PHE A 186 -8.79 -9.21 1.13
C PHE A 186 -8.45 -9.27 2.61
N ASP A 187 -8.33 -10.48 3.14
CA ASP A 187 -7.85 -10.73 4.48
C ASP A 187 -7.01 -12.01 4.58
N TRP A 188 -6.07 -12.02 5.52
CA TRP A 188 -5.28 -13.20 5.87
C TRP A 188 -6.02 -14.01 6.92
N SER A 189 -5.97 -15.32 6.78
CA SER A 189 -6.38 -16.24 7.83
C SER A 189 -5.50 -16.05 9.08
N VAL A 190 -5.98 -16.42 10.26
CA VAL A 190 -5.27 -16.16 11.52
C VAL A 190 -3.94 -16.93 11.57
N ASN A 191 -3.93 -18.12 10.99
CA ASN A 191 -2.76 -18.97 10.81
C ASN A 191 -1.91 -18.62 9.58
N ASN A 192 -2.34 -17.66 8.74
CA ASN A 192 -1.73 -17.31 7.44
C ASN A 192 -1.64 -18.44 6.41
N ASP A 193 -2.37 -19.54 6.58
CA ASP A 193 -2.39 -20.65 5.62
C ASP A 193 -3.36 -20.40 4.45
N SER A 194 -4.23 -19.39 4.58
CA SER A 194 -5.22 -19.02 3.58
C SER A 194 -5.40 -17.52 3.47
N ILE A 195 -5.84 -17.08 2.30
CA ILE A 195 -6.22 -15.69 2.02
C ILE A 195 -7.64 -15.71 1.49
N VAL A 196 -8.48 -14.81 1.96
CA VAL A 196 -9.79 -14.55 1.36
C VAL A 196 -9.71 -13.24 0.61
N SER A 197 -10.12 -13.22 -0.66
CA SER A 197 -10.27 -12.00 -1.44
C SER A 197 -11.73 -11.79 -1.80
N CYS A 198 -12.14 -10.54 -1.95
CA CYS A 198 -13.44 -10.15 -2.43
C CYS A 198 -13.33 -9.24 -3.65
N SER A 199 -14.32 -9.34 -4.54
CA SER A 199 -14.30 -8.62 -5.80
C SER A 199 -15.67 -8.08 -6.19
N LEU A 200 -15.62 -7.07 -7.04
CA LEU A 200 -16.78 -6.53 -7.74
C LEU A 200 -17.38 -7.50 -8.76
N ASP A 201 -16.78 -8.68 -8.98
CA ASP A 201 -17.37 -9.77 -9.75
C ASP A 201 -18.48 -10.53 -8.98
N GLY A 202 -18.71 -10.15 -7.72
CA GLY A 202 -19.70 -10.77 -6.85
C GLY A 202 -19.25 -12.11 -6.26
N THR A 203 -17.94 -12.37 -6.29
CA THR A 203 -17.34 -13.56 -5.69
C THR A 203 -16.35 -13.21 -4.59
N ALA A 204 -16.30 -14.08 -3.59
CA ALA A 204 -15.18 -14.16 -2.66
C ALA A 204 -14.37 -15.42 -3.01
N LYS A 205 -13.05 -15.31 -3.11
CA LYS A 205 -12.17 -16.44 -3.39
C LYS A 205 -11.30 -16.73 -2.18
N VAL A 206 -11.16 -18.02 -1.87
CA VAL A 206 -10.24 -18.49 -0.85
C VAL A 206 -9.04 -19.10 -1.54
N TRP A 207 -7.86 -18.61 -1.19
CA TRP A 207 -6.58 -19.01 -1.76
C TRP A 207 -5.78 -19.75 -0.70
N LYS A 208 -5.16 -20.86 -1.09
CA LYS A 208 -4.25 -21.61 -0.23
C LYS A 208 -2.86 -21.00 -0.36
N VAL A 209 -2.17 -20.73 0.75
CA VAL A 209 -0.89 -20.02 0.73
C VAL A 209 0.30 -20.92 0.37
N GLU A 210 0.18 -22.23 0.55
CA GLU A 210 1.24 -23.21 0.21
C GLU A 210 1.59 -23.21 -1.29
N ASP A 211 0.58 -23.17 -2.15
CA ASP A 211 0.71 -23.26 -3.60
C ASP A 211 0.08 -22.08 -4.34
N TYR A 212 -0.50 -21.12 -3.61
CA TYR A 212 -1.21 -19.97 -4.15
C TYR A 212 -2.38 -20.34 -5.07
N SER A 213 -2.93 -21.55 -4.91
CA SER A 213 -4.07 -22.03 -5.69
C SER A 213 -5.40 -21.51 -5.14
N CYS A 214 -6.39 -21.37 -6.02
CA CYS A 214 -7.75 -21.03 -5.62
C CYS A 214 -8.44 -22.28 -5.06
N LEU A 215 -8.61 -22.33 -3.73
CA LEU A 215 -9.23 -23.45 -3.01
C LEU A 215 -10.76 -23.43 -3.17
N ARG A 216 -11.38 -22.25 -3.08
CA ARG A 216 -12.83 -22.06 -3.30
C ARG A 216 -13.13 -20.76 -4.02
N THR A 217 -14.23 -20.78 -4.76
CA THR A 217 -14.93 -19.58 -5.23
C THR A 217 -16.32 -19.58 -4.63
N LEU A 218 -16.66 -18.51 -3.92
CA LEU A 218 -17.93 -18.28 -3.22
C LEU A 218 -18.70 -17.22 -3.98
N ASN A 219 -19.71 -17.63 -4.74
CA ASN A 219 -20.59 -16.70 -5.43
C ASN A 219 -21.62 -16.16 -4.47
N ASP A 220 -21.74 -14.84 -4.37
CA ASP A 220 -22.81 -14.23 -3.60
C ASP A 220 -24.17 -14.68 -4.19
N PRO A 221 -25.09 -15.25 -3.38
CA PRO A 221 -26.39 -15.71 -3.84
C PRO A 221 -27.21 -14.68 -4.64
N ASN A 222 -26.99 -13.38 -4.43
CA ASN A 222 -27.71 -12.31 -5.10
C ASN A 222 -26.90 -11.68 -6.24
N ASN A 223 -25.78 -12.30 -6.61
CA ASN A 223 -24.79 -11.81 -7.56
C ASN A 223 -24.41 -10.34 -7.31
N ALA A 224 -24.37 -9.95 -6.03
CA ALA A 224 -24.07 -8.60 -5.60
C ALA A 224 -22.56 -8.43 -5.47
N GLN A 225 -22.05 -7.23 -5.77
CA GLN A 225 -20.63 -6.94 -5.64
C GLN A 225 -20.21 -7.03 -4.17
N ILE A 226 -19.15 -7.78 -3.89
CA ILE A 226 -18.61 -7.88 -2.54
C ILE A 226 -17.55 -6.80 -2.41
N LEU A 227 -17.71 -5.94 -1.40
CA LEU A 227 -16.88 -4.75 -1.22
C LEU A 227 -15.79 -4.99 -0.19
N CYS A 228 -16.08 -5.76 0.87
CA CYS A 228 -15.13 -6.10 1.90
C CYS A 228 -15.34 -7.53 2.40
N CYS A 229 -14.26 -8.13 2.90
CA CYS A 229 -14.27 -9.44 3.53
C CYS A 229 -13.25 -9.51 4.64
N ILE A 230 -13.54 -10.28 5.70
CA ILE A 230 -12.60 -10.57 6.77
C ILE A 230 -12.72 -12.02 7.24
N PHE A 231 -11.63 -12.57 7.77
CA PHE A 231 -11.71 -13.80 8.54
C PHE A 231 -12.26 -13.51 9.93
N GLN A 232 -12.97 -14.49 10.49
CA GLN A 232 -13.25 -14.46 11.91
C GLN A 232 -11.99 -14.85 12.70
N PRO A 233 -11.52 -14.02 13.64
CA PRO A 233 -10.23 -14.25 14.30
C PRO A 233 -10.23 -15.46 15.26
N THR A 234 -11.39 -15.89 15.75
CA THR A 234 -11.52 -17.10 16.59
C THR A 234 -11.86 -18.35 15.82
N ASN A 235 -12.36 -18.22 14.58
CA ASN A 235 -12.76 -19.35 13.76
C ASN A 235 -12.24 -19.17 12.34
N ASN A 236 -11.13 -19.85 12.06
CA ASN A 236 -10.47 -19.80 10.77
C ASN A 236 -11.30 -20.39 9.62
N ASN A 237 -12.41 -21.07 9.93
CA ASN A 237 -13.32 -21.65 8.94
C ASN A 237 -14.49 -20.72 8.58
N LEU A 238 -14.62 -19.56 9.23
CA LEU A 238 -15.68 -18.60 8.96
C LEU A 238 -15.10 -17.31 8.41
N ILE A 239 -15.76 -16.79 7.38
CA ILE A 239 -15.49 -15.48 6.80
C ILE A 239 -16.75 -14.63 6.84
N LEU A 240 -16.57 -13.33 7.02
CA LEU A 240 -17.62 -12.34 6.87
C LEU A 240 -17.40 -11.59 5.58
N THR A 241 -18.49 -11.29 4.88
CA THR A 241 -18.50 -10.56 3.61
C THR A 241 -19.58 -9.48 3.66
N GLY A 242 -19.24 -8.29 3.16
CA GLY A 242 -20.16 -7.17 3.02
C GLY A 242 -20.35 -6.83 1.55
N ASN A 243 -21.61 -6.66 1.12
CA ASN A 243 -21.92 -6.37 -0.28
C ASN A 243 -22.47 -4.94 -0.50
N ASN A 244 -22.55 -4.55 -1.77
CA ASN A 244 -23.10 -3.26 -2.19
C ASN A 244 -24.63 -3.13 -2.00
N LYS A 245 -25.34 -4.20 -1.65
CA LYS A 245 -26.78 -4.18 -1.34
C LYS A 245 -27.06 -4.00 0.16
N GLY A 246 -26.03 -3.86 0.99
CA GLY A 246 -26.19 -3.66 2.43
C GLY A 246 -26.42 -4.94 3.21
N GLU A 247 -26.05 -6.08 2.63
CA GLU A 247 -26.14 -7.38 3.26
C GLU A 247 -24.75 -7.80 3.77
N LEU A 248 -24.72 -8.15 5.05
CA LEU A 248 -23.60 -8.82 5.68
C LEU A 248 -23.91 -10.32 5.72
N ARG A 249 -23.00 -11.12 5.17
CA ARG A 249 -23.15 -12.57 5.06
C ARG A 249 -21.94 -13.28 5.65
N ILE A 250 -22.21 -14.39 6.30
CA ILE A 250 -21.19 -15.29 6.83
C ILE A 250 -21.07 -16.46 5.86
N ALA A 251 -19.85 -16.81 5.47
CA ALA A 251 -19.57 -18.00 4.68
C ALA A 251 -18.64 -18.94 5.43
N ASN A 252 -18.83 -20.22 5.16
CA ASN A 252 -17.99 -21.29 5.68
C ASN A 252 -16.98 -21.71 4.62
N VAL A 253 -15.69 -21.66 4.96
CA VAL A 253 -14.57 -21.88 4.05
C VAL A 253 -14.48 -23.34 3.60
N SER A 254 -14.66 -24.30 4.52
CA SER A 254 -14.53 -25.73 4.21
C SER A 254 -15.63 -26.21 3.27
N THR A 255 -16.88 -25.81 3.54
CA THR A 255 -18.04 -26.19 2.73
C THR A 255 -18.18 -25.36 1.45
N GLY A 256 -17.59 -24.17 1.39
CA GLY A 256 -17.70 -23.29 0.25
C GLY A 256 -19.10 -22.67 0.10
N ARG A 257 -19.85 -22.49 1.19
CA ARG A 257 -21.24 -22.02 1.17
C ARG A 257 -21.48 -20.86 2.11
N PHE A 258 -22.35 -19.94 1.69
CA PHE A 258 -22.92 -18.92 2.57
C PHE A 258 -23.94 -19.55 3.51
N LEU A 259 -23.89 -19.14 4.78
CA LEU A 259 -24.90 -19.49 5.77
C LEU A 259 -26.22 -18.79 5.44
N LYS A 260 -27.34 -19.40 5.84
CA LYS A 260 -28.69 -18.86 5.55
C LYS A 260 -28.96 -17.52 6.24
N ASN A 261 -28.27 -17.23 7.33
CA ASN A 261 -28.46 -15.99 8.09
C ASN A 261 -27.80 -14.81 7.37
N VAL A 262 -28.59 -13.78 7.11
CA VAL A 262 -28.16 -12.53 6.48
C VAL A 262 -28.54 -11.39 7.41
N CYS A 263 -27.61 -10.47 7.66
CA CYS A 263 -27.89 -9.24 8.37
C CYS A 263 -28.01 -8.10 7.35
N LYS A 264 -29.16 -7.42 7.30
CA LYS A 264 -29.38 -6.27 6.44
C LYS A 264 -29.16 -4.99 7.24
N ILE A 265 -28.12 -4.24 6.88
CA ILE A 265 -27.70 -3.01 7.56
C ILE A 265 -28.24 -1.77 6.81
N GLY A 266 -28.55 -1.93 5.51
CA GLY A 266 -28.95 -0.84 4.62
C GLY A 266 -27.74 0.00 4.18
N GLY A 267 -27.75 0.49 2.95
CA GLY A 267 -26.57 1.17 2.37
C GLY A 267 -25.49 0.21 1.88
N GLN A 268 -24.39 0.68 1.32
CA GLN A 268 -23.31 -0.19 0.83
C GLN A 268 -22.35 -0.54 1.98
N VAL A 269 -22.05 -1.83 2.21
CA VAL A 269 -21.10 -2.21 3.26
C VAL A 269 -19.67 -2.01 2.76
N LEU A 270 -18.98 -0.97 3.25
CA LEU A 270 -17.66 -0.57 2.74
C LEU A 270 -16.50 -1.15 3.54
N SER A 271 -16.68 -1.35 4.84
CA SER A 271 -15.62 -1.85 5.71
C SER A 271 -16.16 -2.71 6.84
N ILE A 272 -15.36 -3.70 7.23
CA ILE A 272 -15.62 -4.54 8.40
C ILE A 272 -14.32 -4.59 9.20
N ALA A 273 -14.42 -4.37 10.50
CA ALA A 273 -13.34 -4.58 11.45
C ALA A 273 -13.81 -5.51 12.57
N SER A 274 -12.90 -6.31 13.12
CA SER A 274 -13.20 -7.21 14.22
C SER A 274 -12.37 -6.83 15.44
N ASP A 275 -12.92 -7.06 16.63
CA ASP A 275 -12.14 -7.08 17.86
C ASP A 275 -11.18 -8.28 17.90
N THR A 276 -10.13 -8.22 18.72
CA THR A 276 -9.13 -9.31 18.85
C THR A 276 -9.77 -10.65 19.21
N ASN A 277 -10.86 -10.63 19.98
CA ASN A 277 -11.59 -11.82 20.40
C ASN A 277 -12.65 -12.28 19.39
N GLY A 278 -12.93 -11.51 18.32
CA GLY A 278 -13.91 -11.90 17.30
C GLY A 278 -15.38 -11.91 17.75
N HIS A 279 -15.70 -11.36 18.92
CA HIS A 279 -17.06 -11.31 19.44
C HIS A 279 -17.86 -10.12 18.92
N VAL A 280 -17.16 -9.04 18.57
CA VAL A 280 -17.75 -7.79 18.10
C VAL A 280 -17.14 -7.43 16.77
N PHE A 281 -18.01 -7.08 15.82
CA PHE A 281 -17.64 -6.62 14.50
C PHE A 281 -18.19 -5.20 14.30
N TRP A 282 -17.34 -4.32 13.80
CA TRP A 282 -17.69 -2.96 13.42
C TRP A 282 -17.86 -2.93 11.92
N VAL A 283 -19.00 -2.43 11.45
CA VAL A 283 -19.34 -2.41 10.04
C VAL A 283 -19.64 -0.98 9.61
N GLY A 284 -18.84 -0.46 8.69
CA GLY A 284 -19.06 0.85 8.08
C GLY A 284 -19.88 0.72 6.80
N ASN A 285 -20.97 1.49 6.69
CA ASN A 285 -21.65 1.69 5.42
C ASN A 285 -21.39 3.11 4.86
N ASP A 286 -21.98 3.43 3.71
CA ASP A 286 -21.86 4.73 3.04
C ASP A 286 -22.43 5.92 3.84
N LYS A 287 -23.17 5.67 4.93
CA LYS A 287 -23.86 6.70 5.72
C LYS A 287 -23.40 6.77 7.17
N VAL A 288 -23.15 5.63 7.81
CA VAL A 288 -23.04 5.44 9.27
C VAL A 288 -22.15 4.21 9.56
N CYS A 289 -21.50 4.20 10.73
CA CYS A 289 -20.83 3.02 11.28
C CYS A 289 -21.73 2.31 12.31
N PHE A 290 -21.88 0.99 12.20
CA PHE A 290 -22.64 0.15 13.10
C PHE A 290 -21.74 -0.78 13.91
N CYS A 291 -22.03 -0.91 15.19
CA CYS A 291 -21.47 -1.97 16.02
C CYS A 291 -22.40 -3.18 15.96
N LEU A 292 -21.91 -4.31 15.47
CA LEU A 292 -22.64 -5.57 15.40
C LEU A 292 -21.98 -6.59 16.31
N LYS A 293 -22.73 -7.07 17.30
CA LYS A 293 -22.34 -8.25 18.05
C LYS A 293 -22.89 -9.46 17.33
N ILE A 294 -22.02 -10.23 16.68
CA ILE A 294 -22.42 -11.48 16.02
C ILE A 294 -22.31 -12.58 17.06
N ILE A 295 -23.47 -13.02 17.56
CA ILE A 295 -23.55 -14.20 18.41
C ILE A 295 -23.65 -15.40 17.47
N ILE A 296 -22.53 -16.11 17.29
CA ILE A 296 -22.55 -17.39 16.59
C ILE A 296 -23.09 -18.39 17.59
N ALA A 297 -24.34 -18.80 17.40
CA ALA A 297 -24.91 -19.91 18.17
C ALA A 297 -24.09 -21.17 17.84
N SER A 298 -23.48 -21.74 18.88
CA SER A 298 -22.75 -23.01 18.86
C SER A 298 -23.67 -24.18 18.56
#